data_AF-A0A0M0HRY5-F1
#
_entry.id   AF-A0A0M0HRY5-F1
#
_cell.length_a   1.000
_cell.length_b   1.000
_cell.length_c   1.000
_cell.angle_alpha   90.00
_cell.angle_beta   90.00
_cell.angle_gamma   90.00
#
_symmetry.space_group_name_H-M   'P 1'
#
loop_
_entity.id
_entity.type
_entity.pdbx_description
1 polymer ?
#
loop_
_entity_poly.entity_id
_entity_poly.type
_entity_poly.pdbx_seq_one_letter_code
_entity_poly.pdbx_strand_id
1 'polypeptide(L)'
;MKKLLLSLLLMSNAVWANPTVFGLTIGETSVDQLKSKYTVNHTGTNKYSHGDMYNISRDQINFEGISDVTTVFDTSGKLVAVLTELPKNKFDYLHGVLGNKYQLVSQKVPFVGNKSATYKDGQTEITLNAPHMSFQLSMNYIHSDLMKAFNNQSKKEKQQKEQRESSML
;
A
#
# COMPACT_ATOMS: atom_id res chain seq x y z
N MET A 1 9.00 -60.31 6.23
CA MET A 1 8.16 -59.31 5.53
C MET A 1 8.05 -58.06 6.38
N LYS A 2 8.89 -57.03 6.16
CA LYS A 2 8.78 -55.73 6.84
C LYS A 2 8.27 -54.71 5.81
N LYS A 3 7.02 -54.27 5.96
CA LYS A 3 6.45 -53.20 5.15
C LYS A 3 6.95 -51.87 5.72
N LEU A 4 7.81 -51.16 5.00
CA LEU A 4 8.11 -49.76 5.26
C LEU A 4 6.92 -48.94 4.76
N LEU A 5 6.16 -48.34 5.68
CA LEU A 5 5.16 -47.32 5.35
C LEU A 5 5.87 -45.96 5.30
N LEU A 6 5.99 -45.41 4.09
CA LEU A 6 6.52 -44.09 3.85
C LEU A 6 5.38 -43.07 4.01
N SER A 7 5.31 -42.40 5.16
CA SER A 7 4.33 -41.34 5.41
C SER A 7 4.77 -40.06 4.68
N LEU A 8 4.04 -39.69 3.63
CA LEU A 8 4.23 -38.45 2.88
C LEU A 8 3.58 -37.29 3.68
N LEU A 9 4.40 -36.49 4.38
CA LEU A 9 3.92 -35.24 5.00
C LEU A 9 3.62 -34.21 3.90
N LEU A 10 2.34 -33.99 3.63
CA LEU A 10 1.88 -32.83 2.87
C LEU A 10 2.07 -31.57 3.73
N MET A 11 3.18 -30.85 3.50
CA MET A 11 3.36 -29.50 4.01
C MET A 11 2.42 -28.57 3.23
N SER A 12 1.23 -28.32 3.78
CA SER A 12 0.34 -27.27 3.29
C SER A 12 1.01 -25.92 3.54
N ASN A 13 1.69 -25.39 2.52
CA ASN A 13 2.09 -24.00 2.52
C ASN A 13 0.80 -23.17 2.58
N ALA A 14 0.53 -22.55 3.73
CA ALA A 14 -0.46 -21.49 3.79
C ALA A 14 0.03 -20.38 2.86
N VAL A 15 -0.52 -20.32 1.65
CA VAL A 15 -0.37 -19.15 0.79
C VAL A 15 -1.17 -18.06 1.48
N TRP A 16 -0.46 -17.12 2.11
CA TRP A 16 -1.08 -15.93 2.65
C TRP A 16 -1.64 -15.17 1.46
N ALA A 17 -2.97 -15.05 1.41
CA ALA A 17 -3.62 -14.25 0.38
C ALA A 17 -3.18 -12.78 0.54
N ASN A 18 -2.81 -12.13 -0.55
CA ASN A 18 -2.43 -10.73 -0.48
C ASN A 18 -3.63 -9.87 -0.05
N PRO A 19 -3.40 -8.77 0.69
CA PRO A 19 -4.48 -7.94 1.17
C PRO A 19 -5.26 -7.34 0.00
N THR A 20 -6.58 -7.31 0.19
CA THR A 20 -7.53 -6.78 -0.77
C THR A 20 -8.18 -5.52 -0.22
N VAL A 21 -8.15 -4.43 -0.99
CA VAL A 21 -8.77 -3.15 -0.64
C VAL A 21 -9.62 -2.66 -1.81
N PHE A 22 -10.86 -2.27 -1.53
CA PHE A 22 -11.87 -1.96 -2.57
C PHE A 22 -12.05 -3.10 -3.59
N GLY A 23 -11.81 -4.35 -3.15
CA GLY A 23 -11.81 -5.53 -4.01
C GLY A 23 -10.79 -5.49 -5.15
N LEU A 24 -9.64 -4.84 -4.89
CA LEU A 24 -8.40 -4.90 -5.66
C LEU A 24 -7.34 -5.55 -4.77
N THR A 25 -6.67 -6.58 -5.29
CA THR A 25 -5.70 -7.40 -4.55
C THR A 25 -4.28 -6.98 -4.91
N ILE A 26 -3.50 -6.58 -3.91
CA ILE A 26 -2.10 -6.16 -4.10
C ILE A 26 -1.27 -7.35 -4.61
N GLY A 27 -0.39 -7.11 -5.58
CA GLY A 27 0.44 -8.12 -6.24
C GLY A 27 -0.28 -8.98 -7.29
N GLU A 28 -1.62 -8.90 -7.39
CA GLU A 28 -2.41 -9.82 -8.21
C GLU A 28 -3.25 -9.13 -9.28
N THR A 29 -3.97 -8.07 -8.90
CA THR A 29 -4.91 -7.39 -9.79
C THR A 29 -4.20 -6.78 -11.00
N SER A 30 -4.71 -7.07 -12.20
CA SER A 30 -4.22 -6.49 -13.45
C SER A 30 -4.91 -5.16 -13.80
N VAL A 31 -4.32 -4.42 -14.73
CA VAL A 31 -4.92 -3.20 -15.31
C VAL A 31 -6.28 -3.50 -15.95
N ASP A 32 -6.42 -4.64 -16.65
CA ASP A 32 -7.70 -5.02 -17.27
C ASP A 32 -8.78 -5.32 -16.22
N GLN A 33 -8.41 -6.01 -15.13
CA GLN A 33 -9.32 -6.25 -14.02
C GLN A 33 -9.76 -4.94 -13.36
N LEU A 34 -8.84 -3.99 -13.16
CA LEU A 34 -9.17 -2.65 -12.68
C LEU A 34 -10.21 -1.97 -13.60
N LYS A 35 -9.92 -1.90 -14.91
CA LYS A 35 -10.77 -1.23 -15.90
C LYS A 35 -12.12 -1.92 -16.11
N SER A 36 -12.21 -3.24 -15.87
CA SER A 36 -13.47 -3.98 -15.91
C SER A 36 -14.39 -3.66 -14.74
N LYS A 37 -13.80 -3.24 -13.60
CA LYS A 37 -14.52 -3.00 -12.35
C LYS A 37 -14.83 -1.53 -12.11
N TYR A 38 -13.97 -0.65 -12.61
CA TYR A 38 -14.04 0.78 -12.36
C TYR A 38 -13.83 1.58 -13.63
N THR A 39 -14.55 2.69 -13.75
CA THR A 39 -14.18 3.79 -14.64
C THR A 39 -12.97 4.50 -14.04
N VAL A 40 -11.88 4.59 -14.78
CA VAL A 40 -10.61 5.14 -14.28
C VAL A 40 -9.99 6.12 -15.26
N ASN A 41 -9.25 7.09 -14.72
CA ASN A 41 -8.44 8.02 -15.48
C ASN A 41 -6.96 7.65 -15.36
N HIS A 42 -6.25 7.54 -16.49
CA HIS A 42 -4.80 7.36 -16.45
C HIS A 42 -4.13 8.66 -15.98
N THR A 43 -3.32 8.57 -14.93
CA THR A 43 -2.68 9.74 -14.29
C THR A 43 -1.17 9.83 -14.55
N GLY A 44 -0.61 8.91 -15.34
CA GLY A 44 0.79 8.90 -15.74
C GLY A 44 1.52 7.65 -15.28
N THR A 45 2.85 7.66 -15.41
CA THR A 45 3.71 6.55 -15.02
C THR A 45 4.35 6.83 -13.67
N ASN A 46 4.33 5.85 -12.77
CA ASN A 46 4.94 5.98 -11.46
C ASN A 46 6.47 6.02 -11.57
N LYS A 47 7.10 6.99 -10.91
CA LYS A 47 8.56 7.19 -10.92
C LYS A 47 9.36 5.98 -10.42
N TYR A 48 8.80 5.17 -9.51
CA TYR A 48 9.54 4.12 -8.80
C TYR A 48 9.24 2.72 -9.35
N SER A 49 7.97 2.41 -9.63
CA SER A 49 7.61 1.13 -10.26
C SER A 49 7.79 1.14 -11.78
N HIS A 50 7.81 2.32 -12.41
CA HIS A 50 7.77 2.51 -13.86
C HIS A 50 6.51 1.95 -14.54
N GLY A 51 5.49 1.57 -13.77
CA GLY A 51 4.20 1.15 -14.30
C GLY A 51 3.16 2.28 -14.26
N ASP A 52 2.04 2.03 -14.93
CA ASP A 52 0.94 2.99 -15.05
C ASP A 52 0.31 3.30 -13.69
N MET A 53 -0.24 4.50 -13.59
CA MET A 53 -1.09 4.94 -12.49
C MET A 53 -2.47 5.30 -13.00
N TYR A 54 -3.48 4.93 -12.22
CA TYR A 54 -4.87 5.23 -12.54
C TYR A 54 -5.60 5.75 -11.31
N ASN A 55 -6.38 6.82 -11.48
CA ASN A 55 -7.28 7.33 -10.47
C ASN A 55 -8.68 6.73 -10.67
N ILE A 56 -9.28 6.22 -9.60
CA ILE A 56 -10.65 5.71 -9.60
C ILE A 56 -11.58 6.84 -9.19
N SER A 57 -12.64 7.09 -9.97
CA SER A 57 -13.63 8.11 -9.61
C SER A 57 -14.23 7.78 -8.23
N ARG A 58 -14.16 8.73 -7.30
CA ARG A 58 -14.52 8.57 -5.88
C ARG A 58 -15.95 8.08 -5.65
N ASP A 59 -16.87 8.42 -6.54
CA ASP A 59 -18.29 8.04 -6.51
C ASP A 59 -18.51 6.54 -6.70
N GLN A 60 -17.53 5.82 -7.25
CA GLN A 60 -17.55 4.37 -7.40
C GLN A 60 -17.04 3.62 -6.17
N ILE A 61 -16.53 4.34 -5.17
CA ILE A 61 -16.03 3.77 -3.92
C ILE A 61 -17.06 4.04 -2.83
N ASN A 62 -17.68 2.97 -2.32
CA ASN A 62 -18.61 3.05 -1.20
C ASN A 62 -17.87 3.22 0.14
N PHE A 63 -17.15 4.33 0.27
CA PHE A 63 -16.48 4.74 1.49
C PHE A 63 -16.70 6.24 1.71
N GLU A 64 -17.42 6.57 2.78
CA GLU A 64 -17.83 7.94 3.07
C GLU A 64 -16.63 8.90 3.21
N GLY A 65 -16.67 9.97 2.41
CA GLY A 65 -15.73 11.09 2.48
C GLY A 65 -14.37 10.86 1.82
N ILE A 66 -14.17 9.71 1.15
CA ILE A 66 -12.94 9.47 0.39
C ILE A 66 -12.79 10.52 -0.73
N SER A 67 -11.62 11.18 -0.78
CA SER A 67 -11.36 12.25 -1.73
C SER A 67 -10.51 11.81 -2.92
N ASP A 68 -9.59 10.86 -2.70
CA ASP A 68 -8.72 10.33 -3.75
C ASP A 68 -8.50 8.82 -3.60
N VAL A 69 -8.47 8.11 -4.73
CA VAL A 69 -8.05 6.70 -4.82
C VAL A 69 -7.17 6.52 -6.05
N THR A 70 -5.88 6.40 -5.83
CA THR A 70 -4.88 6.21 -6.88
C THR A 70 -4.30 4.80 -6.81
N THR A 71 -4.37 4.08 -7.92
CA THR A 71 -3.77 2.76 -8.12
C THR A 71 -2.45 2.90 -8.84
N VAL A 72 -1.46 2.09 -8.46
CA VAL A 72 -0.12 2.07 -9.06
C VAL A 72 0.21 0.66 -9.48
N PHE A 73 0.64 0.49 -10.72
CA PHE A 73 1.03 -0.80 -11.28
C PHE A 73 2.55 -0.88 -11.45
N ASP A 74 3.07 -2.09 -11.58
CA ASP A 74 4.43 -2.34 -12.06
C ASP A 74 4.49 -2.49 -13.59
N THR A 75 5.69 -2.70 -14.13
CA THR A 75 5.92 -2.89 -15.56
C THR A 75 5.34 -4.19 -16.11
N SER A 76 4.97 -5.14 -15.25
CA SER A 76 4.26 -6.36 -15.64
C SER A 76 2.73 -6.18 -15.63
N GLY A 77 2.25 -4.98 -15.27
CA GLY A 77 0.84 -4.66 -15.19
C GLY A 77 0.15 -5.21 -13.94
N LYS A 78 0.90 -5.50 -12.86
CA LYS A 78 0.35 -5.94 -11.57
C LYS A 78 0.23 -4.79 -10.58
N LEU A 79 -0.86 -4.75 -9.82
CA LEU A 79 -1.14 -3.72 -8.84
C LEU A 79 -0.14 -3.80 -7.69
N VAL A 80 0.62 -2.73 -7.46
CA VAL A 80 1.64 -2.65 -6.40
C VAL A 80 1.36 -1.60 -5.35
N ALA A 81 0.40 -0.68 -5.57
CA ALA A 81 -0.15 0.13 -4.50
C ALA A 81 -1.58 0.60 -4.75
N VAL A 82 -2.29 0.84 -3.65
CA VAL A 82 -3.50 1.66 -3.60
C VAL A 82 -3.24 2.77 -2.58
N LEU A 83 -3.26 4.00 -3.07
CA LEU A 83 -3.03 5.22 -2.30
C LEU A 83 -4.37 5.94 -2.14
N THR A 84 -4.67 6.40 -0.93
CA THR A 84 -5.95 7.08 -0.68
C THR A 84 -5.80 8.32 0.17
N GLU A 85 -6.74 9.24 -0.02
CA GLU A 85 -6.98 10.37 0.87
C GLU A 85 -8.39 10.28 1.46
N LEU A 86 -8.46 10.42 2.79
CA LEU A 86 -9.66 10.20 3.58
C LEU A 86 -9.82 11.32 4.62
N PRO A 87 -11.04 11.55 5.14
CA PRO A 87 -11.24 12.50 6.22
C PRO A 87 -10.50 12.06 7.48
N LYS A 88 -9.80 12.98 8.14
CA LYS A 88 -8.97 12.67 9.31
C LYS A 88 -9.74 12.04 10.48
N ASN A 89 -11.03 12.35 10.62
CA ASN A 89 -11.90 11.76 11.65
C ASN A 89 -12.10 10.23 11.48
N LYS A 90 -11.73 9.65 10.33
CA LYS A 90 -11.77 8.20 10.11
C LYS A 90 -10.57 7.45 10.70
N PHE A 91 -9.56 8.13 11.25
CA PHE A 91 -8.33 7.48 11.73
C PHE A 91 -8.62 6.39 12.77
N ASP A 92 -9.34 6.69 13.84
CA ASP A 92 -9.53 5.74 14.95
C ASP A 92 -10.37 4.53 14.50
N TYR A 93 -11.35 4.75 13.62
CA TYR A 93 -12.11 3.66 12.96
C TYR A 93 -11.20 2.76 12.11
N LEU A 94 -10.41 3.34 11.21
CA LEU A 94 -9.51 2.58 10.34
C LEU A 94 -8.44 1.85 11.15
N HIS A 95 -7.90 2.48 12.18
CA HIS A 95 -6.92 1.88 13.09
C HIS A 95 -7.49 0.62 13.77
N GLY A 96 -8.74 0.70 14.26
CA GLY A 96 -9.44 -0.46 14.84
C GLY A 96 -9.69 -1.58 13.81
N VAL A 97 -10.19 -1.22 12.62
CA VAL A 97 -10.48 -2.20 11.56
C VAL A 97 -9.20 -2.91 11.07
N LEU A 98 -8.13 -2.17 10.83
CA LEU A 98 -6.86 -2.72 10.33
C LEU A 98 -6.16 -3.55 11.41
N GLY A 99 -6.18 -3.10 12.67
CA GLY A 99 -5.59 -3.85 13.79
C GLY A 99 -6.22 -5.21 14.05
N ASN A 100 -7.50 -5.38 13.68
CA ASN A 100 -8.18 -6.68 13.74
C ASN A 100 -7.84 -7.60 12.56
N LYS A 101 -7.26 -7.07 11.47
CA LYS A 101 -7.03 -7.80 10.22
C LYS A 101 -5.57 -8.12 9.97
N TYR A 102 -4.67 -7.22 10.33
CA TYR A 102 -3.27 -7.24 9.91
C TYR A 102 -2.33 -7.12 11.11
N GLN A 103 -1.11 -7.62 10.93
CA GLN A 103 -0.09 -7.55 11.97
C GLN A 103 0.36 -6.09 12.17
N LEU A 104 0.22 -5.56 13.38
CA LEU A 104 0.78 -4.25 13.72
C LEU A 104 2.31 -4.29 13.74
N VAL A 105 2.95 -3.37 13.01
CA VAL A 105 4.41 -3.22 12.95
C VAL A 105 4.88 -2.05 13.82
N SER A 106 4.22 -0.91 13.71
CA SER A 106 4.53 0.27 14.53
C SER A 106 3.32 1.21 14.64
N GLN A 107 3.28 2.05 15.67
CA GLN A 107 2.25 3.08 15.82
C GLN A 107 2.75 4.28 16.63
N LYS A 108 2.14 5.43 16.37
CA LYS A 108 2.27 6.67 17.13
C LYS A 108 0.89 7.33 17.18
N VAL A 109 0.19 7.19 18.30
CA VAL A 109 -1.18 7.72 18.47
C VAL A 109 -1.26 8.60 19.72
N PRO A 110 -0.62 9.79 19.72
CA PRO A 110 -0.69 10.71 20.84
C PRO A 110 -2.08 11.37 20.92
N PHE A 111 -2.42 11.91 22.10
CA PHE A 111 -3.65 12.70 22.29
C PHE A 111 -3.66 13.96 21.41
N VAL A 112 -2.51 14.64 21.28
CA VAL A 112 -2.29 15.79 20.40
C VAL A 112 -1.06 15.54 19.52
N GLY A 113 -1.16 15.87 18.24
CA GLY A 113 -0.06 15.77 17.27
C GLY A 113 -0.38 14.86 16.08
N ASN A 114 0.65 14.44 15.35
CA ASN A 114 0.53 13.52 14.22
C ASN A 114 0.18 12.12 14.73
N LYS A 115 -0.83 11.49 14.13
CA LYS A 115 -1.15 10.08 14.36
C LYS A 115 -0.67 9.24 13.19
N SER A 116 -0.10 8.08 13.45
CA SER A 116 0.27 7.11 12.43
C SER A 116 0.23 5.67 12.94
N ALA A 117 -0.02 4.73 12.04
CA ALA A 117 0.10 3.29 12.31
C ALA A 117 0.54 2.57 11.04
N THR A 118 1.39 1.57 11.20
CA THR A 118 1.88 0.71 10.13
C THR A 118 1.54 -0.73 10.45
N TYR A 119 0.87 -1.40 9.51
CA TYR A 119 0.55 -2.81 9.56
C TYR A 119 1.22 -3.55 8.41
N LYS A 120 1.26 -4.87 8.51
CA LYS A 120 1.81 -5.75 7.49
C LYS A 120 0.94 -6.97 7.29
N ASP A 121 0.84 -7.36 6.03
CA ASP A 121 0.26 -8.62 5.60
C ASP A 121 1.06 -9.17 4.42
N GLY A 122 1.76 -10.29 4.65
CA GLY A 122 2.70 -10.85 3.68
C GLY A 122 3.74 -9.83 3.19
N GLN A 123 3.71 -9.54 1.88
CA GLN A 123 4.60 -8.56 1.24
C GLN A 123 4.01 -7.16 1.13
N THR A 124 2.87 -6.88 1.77
CA THR A 124 2.22 -5.57 1.71
C THR A 124 2.31 -4.86 3.05
N GLU A 125 2.69 -3.59 2.99
CA GLU A 125 2.61 -2.66 4.12
C GLU A 125 1.35 -1.81 3.98
N ILE A 126 0.61 -1.66 5.09
CA ILE A 126 -0.57 -0.80 5.18
C ILE A 126 -0.25 0.33 6.15
N THR A 127 -0.27 1.58 5.67
CA THR A 127 0.06 2.75 6.49
C THR A 127 -1.15 3.65 6.65
N LEU A 128 -1.43 4.05 7.89
CA LEU A 128 -2.28 5.16 8.24
C LEU A 128 -1.40 6.34 8.66
N ASN A 129 -1.61 7.51 8.05
CA ASN A 129 -0.92 8.73 8.44
C ASN A 129 -1.92 9.89 8.49
N ALA A 130 -2.09 10.48 9.67
CA ALA A 130 -2.95 11.62 9.92
C ALA A 130 -2.12 12.79 10.48
N PRO A 131 -1.59 13.67 9.61
CA PRO A 131 -0.84 14.85 10.02
C PRO A 131 -1.69 15.79 10.89
N HIS A 132 -1.08 16.43 11.89
CA HIS A 132 -1.76 17.33 12.82
C HIS A 132 -2.40 18.52 12.08
N MET A 133 -1.65 19.12 11.15
CA MET A 133 -2.04 20.32 10.39
C MET A 133 -2.85 20.03 9.11
N SER A 134 -3.26 18.78 8.90
CA SER A 134 -4.12 18.40 7.76
C SER A 134 -5.51 17.99 8.24
N PHE A 135 -6.52 18.25 7.40
CA PHE A 135 -7.88 17.70 7.55
C PHE A 135 -8.01 16.30 6.95
N GLN A 136 -7.00 15.85 6.22
CA GLN A 136 -6.96 14.55 5.57
C GLN A 136 -5.99 13.62 6.31
N LEU A 137 -6.29 12.32 6.23
CA LEU A 137 -5.36 11.24 6.49
C LEU A 137 -5.12 10.47 5.19
N SER A 138 -4.00 9.77 5.09
CA SER A 138 -3.77 8.76 4.07
C SER A 138 -3.90 7.34 4.63
N MET A 139 -4.48 6.45 3.82
CA MET A 139 -4.45 5.00 4.02
C MET A 139 -3.87 4.34 2.78
N ASN A 140 -2.63 3.86 2.87
CA ASN A 140 -1.92 3.35 1.71
C ASN A 140 -1.57 1.88 1.89
N TYR A 141 -1.89 1.08 0.88
CA TYR A 141 -1.47 -0.31 0.73
C TYR A 141 -0.33 -0.34 -0.28
N ILE A 142 0.86 -0.79 0.11
CA ILE A 142 2.06 -0.71 -0.74
C ILE A 142 2.80 -2.05 -0.70
N HIS A 143 3.01 -2.64 -1.87
CA HIS A 143 3.83 -3.84 -2.04
C HIS A 143 5.30 -3.55 -1.71
N SER A 144 5.98 -4.52 -1.09
CA SER A 144 7.33 -4.34 -0.56
C SER A 144 8.35 -3.95 -1.62
N ASP A 145 8.17 -4.39 -2.86
CA ASP A 145 9.10 -4.05 -3.95
C ASP A 145 9.00 -2.59 -4.38
N LEU A 146 7.78 -2.03 -4.43
CA LEU A 146 7.60 -0.59 -4.63
C LEU A 146 8.19 0.21 -3.46
N MET A 147 7.97 -0.25 -2.22
CA MET A 147 8.54 0.39 -1.04
C MET A 147 10.08 0.38 -1.04
N LYS A 148 10.70 -0.74 -1.42
CA LYS A 148 12.16 -0.86 -1.58
C LYS A 148 12.67 0.08 -2.68
N ALA A 149 12.01 0.10 -3.83
CA ALA A 149 12.37 0.97 -4.95
C ALA A 149 12.32 2.45 -4.55
N PHE A 150 11.22 2.85 -3.90
CA PHE A 150 11.06 4.19 -3.31
C PHE A 150 12.21 4.53 -2.36
N ASN A 151 12.43 3.73 -1.33
CA ASN A 151 13.45 4.00 -0.31
C ASN A 151 14.87 4.09 -0.90
N ASN A 152 15.20 3.19 -1.83
CA ASN A 152 16.50 3.19 -2.50
C ASN A 152 16.72 4.45 -3.35
N GLN A 153 15.70 4.83 -4.13
CA GLN A 153 15.77 6.01 -4.99
C GLN A 153 15.80 7.30 -4.16
N SER A 154 14.93 7.44 -3.16
CA SER A 154 14.90 8.60 -2.28
C SER A 154 16.20 8.79 -1.51
N LYS A 155 16.85 7.70 -1.06
CA LYS A 155 18.17 7.78 -0.41
C LYS A 155 19.25 8.31 -1.35
N LYS A 156 19.29 7.82 -2.60
CA LYS A 156 20.24 8.31 -3.62
C LYS A 156 20.01 9.78 -3.94
N GLU A 157 18.75 10.19 -4.10
CA GLU A 157 18.38 11.58 -4.39
C GLU A 157 18.78 12.52 -3.24
N LYS A 158 18.57 12.10 -2.00
CA LYS A 158 19.02 12.86 -0.83
C LYS A 158 20.53 13.03 -0.81
N GLN A 159 21.29 11.96 -1.04
CA GLN A 159 22.76 12.02 -1.09
C GLN A 159 23.26 12.95 -2.21
N GLN A 160 22.66 12.87 -3.40
CA GLN A 160 23.00 13.76 -4.51
C GLN A 160 22.67 15.21 -4.19
N LYS A 161 21.55 15.48 -3.52
CA LYS A 161 21.18 16.83 -3.09
C LYS A 161 22.19 17.40 -2.09
N GLU A 162 22.55 16.63 -1.07
CA GLU A 162 23.55 17.02 -0.06
C GLU A 162 24.93 17.29 -0.68
N GLN A 163 25.36 16.47 -1.65
CA GLN A 163 26.61 16.68 -2.38
C GLN A 163 26.58 17.97 -3.21
N ARG A 164 25.47 18.27 -3.89
CA ARG A 164 25.31 19.52 -4.64
C ARG A 164 25.34 20.72 -3.71
N GLU A 165 24.60 20.68 -2.60
CA GLU A 165 24.59 21.75 -1.61
C GLU A 165 25.99 21.98 -1.01
N SER A 166 26.71 20.91 -0.67
CA SER A 166 28.09 21.01 -0.17
C SER A 166 29.08 21.55 -1.21
N SER A 167 28.84 21.34 -2.51
CA SER A 167 29.70 21.88 -3.58
C SER A 167 29.49 23.38 -3.84
N MET A 168 28.42 23.96 -3.26
CA MET A 168 28.08 25.38 -3.36
C MET A 168 28.56 26.20 -2.14
N LEU A 169 29.11 25.53 -1.12
CA LEU A 169 29.70 26.13 0.09
C LEU A 169 31.23 26.15 -0.03
#